data_AF-A0A964N9P8-F1
#
_entry.id   AF-A0A964N9P8-F1
#
_cell.length_a   1.000
_cell.length_b   1.000
_cell.length_c   1.000
_cell.angle_alpha   90.00
_cell.angle_beta   90.00
_cell.angle_gamma   90.00
#
_symmetry.space_group_name_H-M   'P 1'
#
loop_
_entity.id
_entity.type
_entity.pdbx_description
1 polymer ?
#
loop_
_entity_poly.entity_id
_entity_poly.type
_entity_poly.pdbx_seq_one_letter_code
_entity_poly.pdbx_strand_id
1 'polypeptide(L)' 'MAPVIEALDLHRTYKTTTGTFRRRSLEVEAVRGVSFEIGE' A
#
# COMPACT_ATOMS: atom_id res chain seq x y z
N MET A 1 -23.41 5.82 -12.45
CA MET A 1 -22.53 6.96 -12.11
C MET A 1 -21.11 6.45 -12.25
N ALA A 2 -20.27 7.10 -13.04
CA ALA A 2 -18.89 6.64 -13.22
C ALA A 2 -18.08 6.97 -11.95
N PRO A 3 -17.16 6.10 -11.52
CA PRO A 3 -16.31 6.40 -10.37
C PRO A 3 -15.40 7.59 -10.70
N VAL A 4 -15.12 8.42 -9.69
CA VAL A 4 -14.18 9.54 -9.80
C VAL A 4 -12.75 9.01 -9.88
N ILE A 5 -12.45 7.92 -9.16
CA ILE A 5 -11.17 7.22 -9.20
C ILE A 5 -11.42 5.72 -9.26
N GLU A 6 -10.68 5.04 -10.12
CA GLU A 6 -10.62 3.57 -10.19
C GLU A 6 -9.16 3.14 -9.96
N ALA A 7 -8.97 2.18 -9.04
CA ALA A 7 -7.70 1.54 -8.80
C ALA A 7 -7.86 0.03 -9.04
N LEU A 8 -7.04 -0.52 -9.93
CA LEU A 8 -7.05 -1.94 -10.29
C LEU A 8 -5.73 -2.57 -9.84
N ASP A 9 -5.84 -3.67 -9.08
CA ASP A 9 -4.70 -4.46 -8.60
C ASP A 9 -3.58 -3.60 -8.00
N LEU A 10 -3.94 -2.71 -7.07
CA LEU A 10 -2.99 -1.82 -6.43
C LEU A 10 -2.05 -2.61 -5.52
N HIS A 11 -0.75 -2.54 -5.80
CA HIS A 11 0.32 -3.07 -4.96
C HIS A 11 1.16 -1.93 -4.38
N ARG A 12 1.63 -2.10 -3.14
CA ARG A 12 2.55 -1.13 -2.55
C ARG A 12 3.50 -1.79 -1.57
N THR A 13 4.79 -1.64 -1.88
CA THR A 13 5.89 -2.04 -0.99
C THR A 13 6.59 -0.80 -0.45
N TYR A 14 6.90 -0.82 0.85
CA TYR A 14 7.65 0.24 1.51
C TYR A 14 8.90 -0.34 2.16
N LYS A 15 10.03 0.36 1.98
CA LYS A 15 11.21 0.14 2.80
C LYS A 15 11.02 0.84 4.13
N THR A 16 10.83 0.07 5.19
CA THR A 16 10.68 0.59 6.55
C THR A 16 11.86 0.18 7.41
N THR A 17 11.98 0.82 8.58
CA THR A 17 12.97 0.48 9.59
C THR A 17 12.24 0.11 10.87
N THR A 18 12.43 -1.11 11.35
CA THR A 18 11.78 -1.60 12.58
C THR A 18 12.75 -1.72 13.74
N GLY A 19 12.24 -1.52 14.96
CA GLY A 19 12.96 -1.67 16.22
C GLY A 19 13.37 -0.34 16.86
N THR A 20 13.55 -0.35 18.18
CA THR A 20 13.89 0.87 18.95
C THR A 20 15.40 1.00 19.17
N PHE A 21 16.09 -0.10 19.51
CA PHE A 21 17.53 -0.10 19.83
C PHE A 21 18.43 -0.75 18.78
N ARG A 22 17.97 -1.82 18.11
CA ARG A 22 18.71 -2.50 17.02
C ARG A 22 17.90 -2.45 15.74
N ARG A 23 17.81 -1.25 15.16
CA ARG A 23 17.03 -0.98 13.96
C ARG A 23 17.51 -1.83 12.79
N ARG A 24 16.56 -2.43 12.07
CA ARG A 24 16.80 -3.17 10.83
C ARG A 24 15.92 -2.60 9.74
N SER A 25 16.48 -2.45 8.53
CA SER A 25 15.69 -2.09 7.36
C SER A 25 15.02 -3.35 6.82
N LEU A 26 13.74 -3.23 6.45
CA LEU A 26 12.97 -4.31 5.84
C LEU A 26 12.05 -3.76 4.76
N GLU A 27 11.69 -4.62 3.81
CA GLU A 27 10.68 -4.32 2.80
C GLU A 27 9.33 -4.92 3.24
N VAL A 28 8.32 -4.06 3.35
CA VAL A 28 6.96 -4.44 3.74
C VAL A 28 6.04 -4.26 2.55
N GLU A 29 5.40 -5.35 2.15
CA GLU A 29 4.25 -5.30 1.24
C GLU A 29 3.02 -4.81 2.00
N ALA A 30 2.76 -3.51 1.93
CA ALA A 30 1.71 -2.83 2.67
C ALA A 30 0.35 -2.88 1.96
N VAL A 31 0.34 -3.03 0.64
CA VAL A 31 -0.88 -3.25 -0.14
C VAL A 31 -0.65 -4.41 -1.08
N ARG A 32 -1.56 -5.41 -1.02
CA ARG A 32 -1.46 -6.69 -1.72
C ARG A 32 -2.59 -6.82 -2.75
N GLY A 33 -2.40 -6.23 -3.92
CA GLY A 33 -3.30 -6.37 -5.06
C GLY A 33 -4.77 -6.06 -4.77
N VAL A 34 -5.05 -4.85 -4.30
CA VAL A 34 -6.43 -4.44 -3.99
C VAL A 34 -7.03 -3.65 -5.15
N SER A 35 -8.27 -3.95 -5.50
CA SER A 35 -9.04 -3.18 -6.48
C SER A 35 -10.16 -2.42 -5.77
N PHE A 36 -10.32 -1.14 -6.05
CA PHE A 36 -11.36 -0.30 -5.46
C PHE A 36 -11.72 0.89 -6.33
N GLU A 37 -12.88 1.46 -6.06
CA GLU A 37 -13.42 2.65 -6.72
C GLU A 37 -13.77 3.71 -5.67
N ILE A 38 -13.59 4.98 -6.01
CA ILE A 38 -14.02 6.13 -5.20
C ILE A 38 -15.11 6.88 -5.98
N GLY A 39 -16.30 6.96 -5.39
CA GLY A 39 -17.44 7.74 -5.90
C GLY A 39 -17.47 9.17 -5.34
N GLU A 40 -18.46 9.94 -5.78
CA GLU A 40 -18.74 11.31 -5.31
C GLU A 40 -19.44 11.34 -3.94
#